data_AF-A0A382XPY9-F1
#
_entry.id   AF-A0A382XPY9-F1
#
_cell.length_a   1.000
_cell.length_b   1.000
_cell.length_c   1.000
_cell.angle_alpha   90.00
_cell.angle_beta   90.00
_cell.angle_gamma   90.00
#
_symmetry.space_group_name_H-M   'P 1'
#
loop_
_entity.id
_entity.type
_entity.pdbx_description
1 polymer ?
#
loop_
_entity_poly.entity_id
_entity_poly.type
_entity_poly.pdbx_seq_one_letter_code
_entity_poly.pdbx_strand_id
1 'polypeptide(L)'
;MTSKSGPENHNNGKRLEGIRAYVKEVGSVGSTSALMGILAMVVGLVLIGTVSEAKTFGLAILILGAVVVSLAGIAARRAVTKSVTGRRGRYSANTLLMIISFLLLIGVLNFVFWENPNRWDVTSTRQFTLAPRTLDVLANLETPVSAIAFFDRNDVDQRPYLEDVDNLLREFAVRSNKFAYE
;
A
#
# COMPACT_ATOMS: atom_id res chain seq x y z
N MET A 1 61.30 44.73 21.55
CA MET A 1 60.20 44.75 20.56
C MET A 1 59.19 43.68 20.93
N THR A 2 58.20 44.02 21.74
CA THR A 2 57.11 43.12 22.14
C THR A 2 55.87 43.49 21.35
N SER A 3 55.57 42.73 20.30
CA SER A 3 54.33 42.88 19.53
C SER A 3 53.25 42.00 20.17
N LYS A 4 52.15 42.65 20.56
CA LYS A 4 50.96 42.10 21.19
C LYS A 4 50.39 40.90 20.41
N SER A 5 50.25 39.76 21.08
CA SER A 5 49.30 38.71 20.70
C SER A 5 47.88 39.18 21.06
N GLY A 6 47.16 39.68 20.05
CA GLY A 6 45.76 40.12 20.18
C GLY A 6 44.78 38.95 20.40
N PRO A 7 43.61 39.19 21.02
CA PRO A 7 42.65 38.15 21.40
C PRO A 7 41.77 37.67 20.23
N GLU A 8 42.36 37.24 19.11
CA GLU A 8 41.62 36.96 17.87
C GLU A 8 41.24 35.49 17.60
N ASN A 9 41.63 34.53 18.45
CA ASN A 9 41.50 33.11 18.06
C ASN A 9 40.40 32.31 18.81
N HIS A 10 39.95 32.74 19.98
CA HIS A 10 39.01 31.94 20.78
C HIS A 10 37.55 32.02 20.29
N ASN A 11 37.15 33.13 19.68
CA ASN A 11 35.77 33.35 19.23
C ASN A 11 35.48 32.69 17.87
N ASN A 12 36.49 32.65 16.98
CA ASN A 12 36.35 32.02 15.66
C ASN A 12 36.19 30.50 15.76
N GLY A 13 36.88 29.84 16.70
CA GLY A 13 36.70 28.41 16.96
C GLY A 13 35.27 28.05 17.36
N LYS A 14 34.69 28.79 18.33
CA LYS A 14 33.31 28.57 18.81
C LYS A 14 32.26 28.79 17.72
N ARG A 15 32.46 29.79 16.85
CA ARG A 15 31.55 30.06 15.71
C ARG A 15 31.61 28.94 14.66
N LEU A 16 32.80 28.41 14.38
CA LEU A 16 32.98 27.31 13.44
C LEU A 16 32.39 25.99 13.96
N GLU A 17 32.48 25.74 15.27
CA GLU A 17 31.82 24.60 15.91
C GLU A 17 30.30 24.71 15.87
N GLY A 18 29.74 25.90 16.14
CA GLY A 18 28.29 26.15 16.01
C GLY A 18 27.78 25.94 14.58
N ILE A 19 28.53 26.40 13.57
CA ILE A 19 28.18 26.18 12.16
C ILE A 19 28.26 24.69 11.80
N ARG A 20 29.29 23.97 12.27
CA ARG A 20 29.43 22.52 12.03
C ARG A 20 28.33 21.70 12.71
N ALA A 21 27.92 22.09 13.93
CA ALA A 21 26.81 21.47 14.65
C ALA A 21 25.49 21.69 13.91
N TYR A 22 25.21 22.94 13.49
CA TYR A 22 24.01 23.28 12.72
C TYR A 22 23.94 22.51 11.39
N VAL A 23 25.06 22.42 10.65
CA VAL A 23 25.12 21.66 9.39
C VAL A 23 24.91 20.16 9.60
N LYS A 24 25.42 19.59 10.69
CA LYS A 24 25.23 18.16 11.03
C LYS A 24 23.78 17.88 11.43
N GLU A 25 23.15 18.78 12.17
CA GLU A 25 21.76 18.66 12.63
C GLU A 25 20.77 18.81 11.47
N VAL A 26 20.96 19.81 10.60
CA VAL A 26 20.18 19.98 9.37
C VAL A 26 20.34 18.77 8.43
N GLY A 27 21.53 18.18 8.35
CA GLY A 27 21.76 16.95 7.59
C GLY A 27 21.03 15.71 8.14
N SER A 28 20.90 15.60 9.47
CA SER A 28 20.14 14.55 10.15
C SER A 28 18.63 14.71 9.94
N VAL A 29 18.13 15.95 10.03
CA VAL A 29 16.72 16.30 9.79
C VAL A 29 16.34 16.04 8.33
N GLY A 30 17.23 16.29 7.37
CA GLY A 30 17.00 15.96 5.96
C GLY A 30 16.87 14.46 5.67
N SER A 31 17.53 13.60 6.47
CA SER A 31 17.50 12.15 6.27
C SER A 31 16.21 11.52 6.83
N THR A 32 15.73 12.01 7.97
CA THR A 32 14.50 11.54 8.62
C THR A 32 13.25 12.04 7.90
N SER A 33 13.25 13.27 7.40
CA SER A 33 12.16 13.82 6.58
C SER A 33 12.02 13.09 5.24
N ALA A 34 13.13 12.72 4.59
CA ALA A 34 13.09 11.90 3.38
C ALA A 34 12.44 10.53 3.61
N LEU A 35 12.77 9.86 4.72
CA LEU A 35 12.15 8.57 5.08
C LEU A 35 10.64 8.71 5.33
N MET A 36 10.22 9.74 6.05
CA MET A 36 8.80 10.03 6.27
C MET A 36 8.07 10.35 4.96
N GLY A 37 8.70 11.09 4.05
CA GLY A 37 8.14 11.38 2.73
C GLY A 37 7.98 10.13 1.86
N ILE A 38 8.97 9.23 1.86
CA ILE A 38 8.87 7.94 1.15
C ILE A 38 7.76 7.09 1.75
N LEU A 39 7.67 7.01 3.08
CA LEU A 39 6.61 6.26 3.75
C LEU A 39 5.22 6.81 3.36
N ALA A 40 5.05 8.13 3.36
CA ALA A 40 3.82 8.76 2.91
C ALA A 40 3.49 8.40 1.45
N MET A 41 4.47 8.41 0.54
CA MET A 41 4.25 8.00 -0.85
C MET A 41 3.80 6.54 -0.98
N VAL A 42 4.38 5.63 -0.21
CA VAL A 42 3.97 4.21 -0.18
C VAL A 42 2.54 4.08 0.31
N VAL A 43 2.18 4.74 1.42
CA VAL A 43 0.82 4.74 1.96
C VAL A 43 -0.18 5.32 0.95
N GLY A 44 0.17 6.44 0.29
CA GLY A 44 -0.66 7.05 -0.74
C GLY A 44 -0.89 6.12 -1.94
N LEU A 45 0.15 5.44 -2.43
CA LEU A 45 0.04 4.44 -3.52
C LEU A 45 -0.86 3.27 -3.13
N VAL A 46 -0.69 2.74 -1.91
CA VAL A 46 -1.51 1.62 -1.43
C VAL A 46 -2.98 2.02 -1.36
N LEU A 47 -3.30 3.19 -0.81
CA LEU A 47 -4.68 3.67 -0.72
C LEU A 47 -5.35 3.82 -2.09
N ILE A 48 -4.62 4.33 -3.09
CA ILE A 48 -5.14 4.49 -4.46
C ILE A 48 -5.42 3.12 -5.10
N GLY A 49 -4.57 2.13 -4.84
CA GLY A 49 -4.66 0.79 -5.43
C GLY A 49 -5.67 -0.14 -4.76
N THR A 50 -5.97 0.05 -3.47
CA THR A 50 -6.81 -0.88 -2.70
C THR A 50 -8.20 -0.34 -2.36
N VAL A 51 -8.34 0.97 -2.09
CA VAL A 51 -9.59 1.56 -1.59
C VAL A 51 -10.10 2.58 -2.59
N SER A 52 -11.11 2.19 -3.37
CA SER A 52 -11.64 3.04 -4.44
C SER A 52 -12.24 4.35 -3.92
N GLU A 53 -12.86 4.35 -2.73
CA GLU A 53 -13.39 5.58 -2.11
C GLU A 53 -12.30 6.53 -1.57
N ALA A 54 -11.10 6.01 -1.26
CA ALA A 54 -10.02 6.79 -0.66
C ALA A 54 -9.02 7.34 -1.69
N LYS A 55 -9.26 7.18 -3.00
CA LYS A 55 -8.34 7.61 -4.06
C LYS A 55 -7.93 9.07 -3.98
N THR A 56 -8.88 9.98 -3.67
CA THR A 56 -8.61 11.42 -3.52
C THR A 56 -7.68 11.70 -2.34
N PHE A 57 -7.90 11.02 -1.21
CA PHE A 57 -7.04 11.13 -0.03
C PHE A 57 -5.65 10.51 -0.27
N GLY A 58 -5.60 9.36 -0.93
CA GLY A 58 -4.36 8.70 -1.32
C GLY A 58 -3.51 9.58 -2.24
N LEU A 59 -4.12 10.28 -3.20
CA LEU A 59 -3.44 11.26 -4.07
C LEU A 59 -2.86 12.43 -3.28
N ALA A 60 -3.61 12.99 -2.34
CA ALA A 60 -3.14 14.10 -1.50
C ALA A 60 -1.90 13.70 -0.68
N ILE A 61 -1.93 12.52 -0.06
CA ILE A 61 -0.81 11.97 0.72
C ILE A 61 0.40 11.69 -0.17
N LEU A 62 0.19 11.16 -1.37
CA LEU A 62 1.24 10.89 -2.35
C LEU A 62 1.96 12.17 -2.77
N ILE A 63 1.21 13.22 -3.11
CA ILE A 63 1.75 14.53 -3.49
C ILE A 63 2.53 15.13 -2.32
N LEU A 64 1.98 15.08 -1.11
CA LEU A 64 2.64 15.60 0.08
C LEU A 64 3.95 14.88 0.37
N GLY A 65 3.97 13.55 0.28
CA GLY A 65 5.19 12.74 0.40
C GLY A 65 6.24 13.12 -0.65
N ALA A 66 5.83 13.30 -1.91
CA ALA A 66 6.73 13.69 -3.00
C ALA A 66 7.33 15.09 -2.79
N VAL A 67 6.57 16.04 -2.26
CA VAL A 67 7.05 17.38 -1.91
C VAL A 67 8.10 17.29 -0.80
N VAL A 68 7.83 16.53 0.26
CA VAL A 68 8.76 16.35 1.38
C VAL A 68 10.07 15.70 0.93
N VAL A 69 10.00 14.62 0.13
CA VAL A 69 11.20 13.97 -0.44
C VAL A 69 11.99 14.94 -1.32
N SER A 70 11.30 15.74 -2.12
CA SER A 70 11.93 16.71 -3.02
C SER A 70 12.66 17.81 -2.23
N LEU A 71 12.03 18.37 -1.20
CA LEU A 71 12.63 19.36 -0.31
C LEU A 71 13.84 18.79 0.45
N ALA A 72 13.73 17.57 0.97
CA ALA A 72 14.82 16.87 1.63
C ALA A 72 16.00 16.61 0.68
N GLY A 73 15.72 16.20 -0.57
CA GLY A 73 16.72 15.96 -1.61
C GLY A 73 17.47 17.22 -2.04
N ILE A 74 16.77 18.35 -2.15
CA ILE A 74 17.37 19.66 -2.45
C ILE A 74 18.28 20.10 -1.28
N ALA A 75 17.83 19.96 -0.04
CA ALA A 75 18.61 20.30 1.14
C ALA A 75 19.86 19.43 1.31
N ALA A 76 19.78 18.15 0.93
CA ALA A 76 20.87 17.17 1.08
C ALA A 76 21.70 16.96 -0.20
N ARG A 77 21.56 17.80 -1.24
CA ARG A 77 22.09 17.56 -2.60
C ARG A 77 23.57 17.16 -2.67
N ARG A 78 24.44 17.73 -1.83
CA ARG A 78 25.89 17.39 -1.77
C ARG A 78 26.18 16.08 -1.03
N ALA A 79 25.38 15.74 -0.03
CA ALA A 79 25.53 14.51 0.73
C ALA A 79 25.03 13.30 -0.08
N VAL A 80 23.90 13.47 -0.77
CA VAL A 80 23.30 12.45 -1.65
C VAL A 80 24.24 12.10 -2.80
N THR A 81 24.77 13.09 -3.53
CA THR A 81 25.66 12.82 -4.68
C THR A 81 26.94 12.10 -4.28
N LYS A 82 27.54 12.45 -3.15
CA LYS A 82 28.77 11.81 -2.64
C LYS A 82 28.52 10.38 -2.13
N SER A 83 27.33 10.13 -1.56
CA SER A 83 26.93 8.80 -1.08
C SER A 83 26.60 7.85 -2.25
N VAL A 84 25.90 8.37 -3.28
CA VAL A 84 25.51 7.62 -4.47
C VAL A 84 26.70 7.28 -5.37
N THR A 85 27.68 8.18 -5.52
CA THR A 85 28.90 7.93 -6.31
C THR A 85 29.99 7.15 -5.57
N GLY A 86 29.86 7.00 -4.24
CA GLY A 86 30.78 6.21 -3.43
C GLY A 86 30.55 4.70 -3.54
N ARG A 87 31.46 3.89 -2.98
CA ARG A 87 31.35 2.41 -2.93
C ARG A 87 30.03 1.90 -2.33
N ARG A 88 29.37 2.68 -1.48
CA ARG A 88 28.08 2.36 -0.84
C ARG A 88 26.88 2.56 -1.76
N GLY A 89 26.95 3.47 -2.74
CA GLY A 89 25.84 3.74 -3.67
C GLY A 89 25.57 2.64 -4.70
N ARG A 90 26.53 1.74 -4.94
CA ARG A 90 26.31 0.55 -5.78
C ARG A 90 25.31 -0.43 -5.17
N TYR A 91 25.29 -0.55 -3.83
CA TYR A 91 24.33 -1.42 -3.14
C TYR A 91 22.91 -0.85 -3.18
N SER A 92 22.74 0.48 -3.15
CA SER A 92 21.41 1.09 -3.25
C SER A 92 20.74 0.85 -4.61
N ALA A 93 21.50 0.72 -5.70
CA ALA A 93 20.95 0.43 -7.02
C ALA A 93 20.27 -0.96 -7.06
N ASN A 94 20.89 -1.97 -6.43
CA ASN A 94 20.31 -3.31 -6.33
C ASN A 94 19.04 -3.30 -5.45
N THR A 95 19.07 -2.57 -4.32
CA THR A 95 17.89 -2.41 -3.48
C THR A 95 16.74 -1.72 -4.21
N LEU A 96 17.04 -0.71 -5.04
CA LEU A 96 16.03 -0.01 -5.84
C LEU A 96 15.38 -0.93 -6.86
N LEU A 97 16.20 -1.77 -7.54
CA LEU A 97 15.69 -2.82 -8.42
C LEU A 97 14.77 -3.79 -7.66
N MET A 98 15.17 -4.26 -6.48
CA MET A 98 14.31 -5.15 -5.67
C MET A 98 12.98 -4.49 -5.30
N ILE A 99 12.99 -3.22 -4.89
CA ILE A 99 11.76 -2.49 -4.55
C ILE A 99 10.86 -2.34 -5.77
N ILE A 100 11.42 -1.96 -6.92
CA ILE A 100 10.67 -1.83 -8.18
C ILE A 100 10.08 -3.19 -8.58
N SER A 101 10.87 -4.26 -8.52
CA SER A 101 10.41 -5.62 -8.82
C SER A 101 9.28 -6.06 -7.88
N PHE A 102 9.38 -5.75 -6.59
CA PHE A 102 8.34 -6.08 -5.61
C PHE A 102 7.04 -5.32 -5.88
N LEU A 103 7.11 -4.02 -6.17
CA LEU A 103 5.93 -3.21 -6.53
C LEU A 103 5.30 -3.67 -7.84
N LEU A 104 6.11 -3.99 -8.85
CA LEU A 104 5.65 -4.55 -10.11
C LEU A 104 4.93 -5.88 -9.89
N LEU A 105 5.50 -6.76 -9.06
CA LEU A 105 4.87 -8.04 -8.71
C LEU A 105 3.50 -7.82 -8.05
N ILE A 106 3.39 -6.92 -7.06
CA ILE A 106 2.10 -6.59 -6.44
C ILE A 106 1.12 -6.05 -7.48
N GLY A 107 1.57 -5.17 -8.38
CA GLY A 107 0.73 -4.62 -9.45
C GLY A 107 0.23 -5.69 -10.42
N VAL A 108 1.11 -6.62 -10.82
CA VAL A 108 0.74 -7.77 -11.68
C VAL A 108 -0.24 -8.69 -10.97
N LEU A 109 0.00 -9.03 -9.70
CA LEU A 109 -0.94 -9.84 -8.93
C LEU A 109 -2.29 -9.14 -8.82
N ASN A 110 -2.31 -7.85 -8.48
CA ASN A 110 -3.54 -7.08 -8.40
C ASN A 110 -4.29 -7.07 -9.73
N PHE A 111 -3.59 -6.87 -10.85
CA PHE A 111 -4.16 -6.93 -12.19
C PHE A 111 -4.75 -8.32 -12.51
N VAL A 112 -4.01 -9.40 -12.22
CA VAL A 112 -4.46 -10.78 -12.45
C VAL A 112 -5.69 -11.12 -11.60
N PHE A 113 -5.75 -10.66 -10.35
CA PHE A 113 -6.87 -10.90 -9.43
C PHE A 113 -8.05 -9.93 -9.63
N TRP A 114 -7.90 -8.84 -10.40
CA TRP A 114 -8.94 -7.83 -10.60
C TRP A 114 -10.16 -8.38 -11.36
N GLU A 115 -9.94 -9.25 -12.34
CA GLU A 115 -10.98 -9.73 -13.26
C GLU A 115 -11.59 -11.09 -12.87
N ASN A 116 -11.06 -11.76 -11.84
CA ASN A 116 -11.57 -13.05 -11.37
C ASN A 116 -11.52 -13.13 -9.84
N PRO A 117 -12.59 -12.73 -9.13
CA PRO A 117 -12.75 -13.04 -7.71
C PRO A 117 -13.09 -14.53 -7.57
N ASN A 118 -12.17 -15.41 -7.95
CA ASN A 118 -12.28 -16.82 -7.58
C ASN A 118 -12.06 -16.86 -6.06
N ARG A 119 -13.17 -16.75 -5.31
CA ARG A 119 -13.19 -16.72 -3.85
C ARG A 119 -12.73 -18.09 -3.35
N TRP A 120 -11.44 -18.22 -3.08
CA TRP A 120 -10.96 -19.36 -2.32
C TRP A 120 -11.43 -19.21 -0.88
N ASP A 121 -12.41 -20.04 -0.51
CA ASP A 121 -12.88 -20.15 0.87
C ASP A 121 -11.74 -20.76 1.72
N VAL A 122 -11.08 -19.91 2.50
CA VAL A 122 -10.00 -20.28 3.43
C VAL A 122 -10.54 -20.66 4.83
N THR A 123 -11.85 -20.72 5.02
CA THR A 123 -12.42 -21.17 6.30
C THR A 123 -12.13 -22.66 6.51
N SER A 124 -11.87 -23.06 7.76
CA SER A 124 -11.57 -24.46 8.11
C SER A 124 -12.69 -25.43 7.70
N THR A 125 -13.91 -24.92 7.55
CA THR A 125 -15.12 -25.70 7.25
C THR A 125 -15.58 -25.59 5.80
N ARG A 126 -14.96 -24.74 4.97
CA ARG A 126 -15.43 -24.42 3.61
C ARG A 126 -16.93 -24.10 3.56
N GLN A 127 -17.42 -23.37 4.57
CA GLN A 127 -18.85 -23.17 4.79
C GLN A 127 -19.55 -22.38 3.68
N PHE A 128 -18.80 -21.70 2.81
CA PHE A 128 -19.32 -20.97 1.65
C PHE A 128 -19.06 -21.71 0.32
N THR A 129 -18.59 -22.96 0.38
CA THR A 129 -18.40 -23.81 -0.79
C THR A 129 -19.55 -24.83 -0.89
N LEU A 130 -20.10 -24.98 -2.09
CA LEU A 130 -21.11 -26.01 -2.34
C LEU A 130 -20.54 -27.42 -2.11
N ALA A 131 -21.32 -28.28 -1.46
CA ALA A 131 -20.94 -29.68 -1.28
C ALA A 131 -20.77 -30.36 -2.66
N PRO A 132 -19.84 -31.33 -2.80
CA PRO A 132 -19.60 -32.02 -4.07
C PRO A 132 -20.87 -32.61 -4.69
N ARG A 133 -21.78 -33.13 -3.85
CA ARG A 133 -23.08 -33.64 -4.30
C ARG A 133 -23.98 -32.56 -4.90
N THR A 134 -23.95 -31.35 -4.35
CA THR A 134 -24.73 -30.22 -4.88
C THR A 134 -24.19 -29.78 -6.24
N LEU A 135 -22.88 -29.88 -6.45
CA LEU A 135 -22.26 -29.63 -7.75
C LEU A 135 -22.74 -30.62 -8.81
N ASP A 136 -22.78 -31.92 -8.47
CA ASP A 136 -23.27 -32.95 -9.38
C ASP A 136 -24.74 -32.75 -9.72
N VAL A 137 -25.57 -32.37 -8.75
CA VAL A 137 -26.99 -32.04 -8.98
C VAL A 137 -27.10 -30.83 -9.90
N LEU A 138 -26.36 -29.75 -9.62
CA LEU A 138 -26.39 -28.51 -10.39
C LEU A 138 -25.98 -28.70 -11.86
N ALA A 139 -24.98 -29.55 -12.10
CA ALA A 139 -24.49 -29.88 -13.43
C ALA A 139 -25.49 -30.70 -14.24
N ASN A 140 -26.34 -31.49 -13.58
CA ASN A 140 -27.31 -32.38 -14.21
C ASN A 140 -28.76 -31.87 -14.08
N LEU A 141 -28.98 -30.56 -13.91
CA LEU A 141 -30.32 -29.99 -13.97
C LEU A 141 -30.96 -30.28 -15.34
N GLU A 142 -32.02 -31.08 -15.36
CA GLU A 142 -32.77 -31.36 -16.59
C GLU A 142 -33.59 -30.14 -17.01
N THR A 143 -34.30 -29.53 -16.05
CA THR A 143 -35.19 -28.38 -16.24
C THR A 143 -34.65 -27.11 -15.57
N PRO A 144 -35.03 -25.91 -16.05
CA PRO A 144 -34.77 -24.66 -15.35
C PRO A 144 -35.42 -24.64 -13.95
N VAL A 145 -34.71 -24.14 -12.95
CA VAL A 145 -35.16 -24.01 -11.56
C VAL A 145 -35.01 -22.55 -11.13
N SER A 146 -36.06 -21.99 -10.52
CA SER A 146 -36.03 -20.67 -9.90
C SER A 146 -36.26 -20.78 -8.40
N ALA A 147 -35.36 -20.23 -7.59
CA ALA A 147 -35.49 -20.16 -6.14
C ALA A 147 -36.01 -18.79 -5.71
N ILE A 148 -37.08 -18.74 -4.91
CA ILE A 148 -37.63 -17.49 -4.38
C ILE A 148 -37.33 -17.43 -2.88
N ALA A 149 -36.64 -16.38 -2.43
CA ALA A 149 -36.24 -16.22 -1.05
C ALA A 149 -37.02 -15.07 -0.37
N PHE A 150 -37.76 -15.39 0.68
CA PHE A 150 -38.59 -14.43 1.41
C PHE A 150 -37.88 -13.96 2.67
N PHE A 151 -37.69 -12.65 2.80
CA PHE A 151 -37.05 -12.04 3.95
C PHE A 151 -37.68 -10.70 4.33
N ASP A 152 -37.65 -10.37 5.62
CA ASP A 152 -38.00 -9.04 6.09
C ASP A 152 -36.76 -8.13 6.06
N ARG A 153 -36.75 -7.15 5.15
CA ARG A 153 -35.62 -6.22 4.99
C ARG A 153 -35.48 -5.24 6.16
N ASN A 154 -36.51 -5.11 7.00
CA ASN A 154 -36.52 -4.20 8.14
C ASN A 154 -36.08 -4.88 9.44
N ASP A 155 -35.98 -6.21 9.46
CA ASP A 155 -35.48 -6.96 10.60
C ASP A 155 -33.95 -6.91 10.64
N VAL A 156 -33.40 -6.24 11.65
CA VAL A 156 -31.96 -6.05 11.81
C VAL A 156 -31.26 -7.37 12.13
N ASP A 157 -31.95 -8.30 12.78
CA ASP A 157 -31.41 -9.61 13.16
C ASP A 157 -31.29 -10.54 11.95
N GLN A 158 -32.07 -10.30 10.88
CA GLN A 158 -32.04 -11.09 9.65
C GLN A 158 -30.94 -10.67 8.66
N ARG A 159 -30.36 -9.48 8.83
CA ARG A 159 -29.37 -8.93 7.88
C ARG A 159 -28.15 -9.82 7.60
N PRO A 160 -27.53 -10.48 8.60
CA PRO A 160 -26.39 -11.37 8.32
C PRO A 160 -26.80 -12.58 7.46
N TYR A 161 -27.98 -13.13 7.72
CA TYR A 161 -28.50 -14.29 6.99
C TYR A 161 -28.86 -13.96 5.54
N LEU A 162 -29.29 -12.71 5.27
CA LEU A 162 -29.52 -12.22 3.91
C LEU A 162 -28.26 -12.31 3.05
N GLU A 163 -27.13 -11.83 3.58
CA GLU A 163 -25.86 -11.85 2.84
C GLU A 163 -25.37 -13.29 2.62
N ASP A 164 -25.53 -14.17 3.61
CA ASP A 164 -25.15 -15.58 3.48
C ASP A 164 -25.99 -16.32 2.43
N VAL A 165 -27.30 -16.11 2.43
CA VAL A 165 -28.20 -16.74 1.44
C VAL A 165 -27.95 -16.18 0.04
N ASP A 166 -27.76 -14.87 -0.11
CA ASP A 166 -27.40 -14.26 -1.40
C ASP A 166 -26.10 -14.83 -1.95
N ASN A 167 -25.06 -14.93 -1.11
CA ASN A 167 -23.78 -15.52 -1.48
C ASN A 167 -23.94 -16.99 -1.92
N LEU A 168 -24.73 -17.78 -1.18
CA LEU A 168 -25.01 -19.17 -1.55
C LEU A 168 -25.75 -19.25 -2.88
N LEU A 169 -26.89 -18.59 -3.04
CA LEU A 169 -27.71 -18.65 -4.26
C LEU A 169 -26.93 -18.18 -5.50
N ARG A 170 -26.06 -17.17 -5.33
CA ARG A 170 -25.14 -16.74 -6.37
C ARG A 170 -24.17 -17.85 -6.81
N GLU A 171 -23.64 -18.66 -5.89
CA GLU A 171 -22.81 -19.83 -6.25
C GLU A 171 -23.58 -20.88 -7.07
N PHE A 172 -24.88 -21.09 -6.79
CA PHE A 172 -25.71 -21.98 -7.61
C PHE A 172 -25.87 -21.41 -9.04
N ALA A 173 -26.15 -20.11 -9.16
CA ALA A 173 -26.36 -19.43 -10.45
C ALA A 173 -25.08 -19.35 -11.31
N VAL A 174 -23.91 -19.16 -10.69
CA VAL A 174 -22.62 -19.12 -11.39
C VAL A 174 -22.27 -20.49 -12.00
N ARG A 175 -22.71 -21.59 -11.37
CA ARG A 175 -22.33 -22.96 -11.76
C ARG A 175 -23.34 -23.65 -12.67
N SER A 176 -24.58 -23.18 -12.72
CA SER A 176 -25.62 -23.74 -13.60
C SER A 176 -26.36 -22.64 -14.33
N ASN A 177 -26.33 -22.68 -15.66
CA ASN A 177 -27.11 -21.78 -16.53
C ASN A 177 -28.62 -22.03 -16.48
N LYS A 178 -29.06 -23.08 -15.77
CA LYS A 178 -30.47 -23.44 -15.58
C LYS A 178 -31.00 -23.05 -14.19
N PHE A 179 -30.18 -22.42 -13.36
CA PHE A 179 -30.58 -21.98 -12.03
C PHE A 179 -30.72 -20.44 -11.98
N ALA A 180 -31.84 -19.96 -11.48
CA ALA A 180 -32.09 -18.55 -11.21
C ALA A 180 -32.61 -18.36 -9.77
N TYR A 181 -32.48 -17.15 -9.22
CA TYR A 181 -33.05 -16.82 -7.93
C TYR A 181 -33.60 -15.39 -7.88
N GLU A 182 -34.57 -15.17 -7.01
CA GLU A 182 -35.22 -13.88 -6.72
C GLU A 182 -35.45 -13.70 -5.21
#